data_AF-A0A2P7SJ82-F1
#
_entry.id   AF-A0A2P7SJ82-F1
#
_cell.length_a   1.000
_cell.length_b   1.000
_cell.length_c   1.000
_cell.angle_alpha   90.00
_cell.angle_beta   90.00
_cell.angle_gamma   90.00
#
_symmetry.space_group_name_H-M   'P 1'
#
loop_
_entity.id
_entity.type
_entity.pdbx_description
1 polymer ?
#
loop_
_entity_poly.entity_id
_entity_poly.type
_entity_poly.pdbx_seq_one_letter_code
_entity_poly.pdbx_strand_id
1 'polypeptide(L)' 'MGDIMAGLKTVVELTGKVERLERNVDKLAGQVDDIDRRLVRIETVIEITRSDGATLRIGRDPENKP' A
#
# COMPACT_ATOMS: atom_id res chain seq x y z
N MET A 1 14.62 1.75 40.83
CA MET A 1 13.92 2.98 40.36
C MET A 1 14.48 3.48 39.03
N GLY A 2 15.80 3.44 38.80
CA GLY A 2 16.42 3.79 37.50
C GLY A 2 15.96 2.91 36.32
N ASP A 3 15.89 1.59 36.51
CA ASP A 3 15.46 0.66 35.45
C ASP A 3 14.00 0.84 35.03
N ILE A 4 13.13 1.22 35.98
CA ILE A 4 11.72 1.51 35.72
C ILE A 4 11.61 2.78 34.84
N MET A 5 12.40 3.81 35.14
CA MET A 5 12.43 5.03 34.33
C MET A 5 13.02 4.79 32.94
N ALA A 6 14.05 3.94 32.83
CA ALA A 6 14.60 3.54 31.55
C ALA A 6 13.58 2.77 30.71
N GLY A 7 12.87 1.81 31.31
CA GLY A 7 11.79 1.07 30.65
C GLY A 7 10.66 1.98 30.17
N LEU A 8 10.21 2.93 31.01
CA LEU A 8 9.18 3.90 30.63
C LEU A 8 9.62 4.76 29.44
N LYS A 9 10.88 5.23 29.44
CA LYS A 9 11.45 5.98 28.31
C LYS A 9 11.40 5.16 27.02
N THR A 10 11.82 3.90 27.08
CA THR A 10 11.77 2.99 25.92
C THR A 10 10.35 2.80 25.41
N VAL A 11 9.36 2.66 26.30
CA VAL A 11 7.94 2.55 25.90
C VAL A 11 7.47 3.79 25.15
N VAL A 12 7.76 4.99 25.66
CA VAL A 12 7.39 6.26 25.00
C VAL A 12 8.04 6.38 23.62
N GLU A 13 9.32 6.02 23.49
CA GLU A 13 10.01 6.03 22.21
C GLU A 13 9.42 5.01 21.21
N LEU A 14 9.03 3.83 21.69
CA LEU A 14 8.36 2.82 20.88
C LEU A 14 6.98 3.28 20.42
N THR A 15 6.17 3.87 21.30
CA THR A 15 4.87 4.46 20.94
C THR A 15 5.03 5.47 19.81
N GLY A 16 5.98 6.40 19.93
CA GLY A 16 6.23 7.38 18.86
C GLY A 16 6.72 6.76 17.55
N LYS A 17 7.44 5.63 17.60
CA LYS A 17 7.83 4.87 16.39
C LYS A 17 6.63 4.19 15.75
N VAL A 18 5.74 3.59 16.54
CA VAL A 18 4.51 2.92 16.06
C VAL A 18 3.59 3.93 15.38
N GLU A 19 3.33 5.09 15.99
CA GLU A 19 2.48 6.12 15.37
C GLU A 19 3.04 6.64 14.04
N ARG A 20 4.38 6.75 13.93
CA ARG A 20 5.03 7.10 12.65
C ARG A 20 4.89 5.99 11.62
N LEU A 21 5.00 4.74 12.04
CA LEU A 21 4.82 3.59 11.18
C LEU A 21 3.38 3.53 10.64
N GLU A 22 2.38 3.70 11.50
CA GLU A 22 0.96 3.75 11.11
C GLU A 22 0.71 4.80 10.02
N ARG A 23 1.16 6.03 10.22
CA ARG A 23 1.04 7.10 9.20
C ARG A 23 1.74 6.76 7.88
N ASN A 24 2.88 6.08 7.93
CA ASN A 24 3.60 5.66 6.73
C ASN A 24 2.86 4.54 6.00
N VAL A 25 2.24 3.61 6.73
CA VAL A 25 1.41 2.52 6.18
C VAL A 25 0.16 3.10 5.52
N ASP A 26 -0.52 4.05 6.15
CA ASP A 26 -1.68 4.73 5.55
C ASP A 26 -1.31 5.45 4.25
N LYS A 27 -0.16 6.13 4.23
CA LYS A 27 0.35 6.79 3.02
C LYS A 27 0.66 5.77 1.92
N LEU A 28 1.28 4.64 2.28
CA LEU A 28 1.58 3.56 1.33
C LEU A 28 0.29 2.97 0.76
N ALA A 29 -0.72 2.73 1.59
CA ALA A 29 -2.03 2.25 1.15
C ALA A 29 -2.67 3.22 0.14
N GLY A 30 -2.62 4.52 0.39
CA GLY A 30 -3.08 5.53 -0.56
C GLY A 30 -2.29 5.54 -1.88
N GLN A 31 -0.97 5.32 -1.84
CA GLN A 31 -0.15 5.22 -3.05
C GLN A 31 -0.48 3.96 -3.87
N VAL A 32 -0.76 2.83 -3.20
CA VAL A 32 -1.17 1.60 -3.86
C VAL A 32 -2.53 1.75 -4.54
N ASP A 33 -3.50 2.42 -3.89
CA ASP A 33 -4.81 2.72 -4.50
C ASP A 33 -4.68 3.63 -5.74
N ASP A 34 -3.80 4.63 -5.72
CA ASP A 34 -3.53 5.46 -6.91
C ASP A 34 -2.92 4.65 -8.06
N ILE A 35 -1.98 3.75 -7.74
CA ILE A 35 -1.36 2.86 -8.73
C ILE A 35 -2.42 1.96 -9.36
N ASP A 36 -3.30 1.34 -8.56
CA ASP A 36 -4.39 0.49 -9.07
C ASP A 36 -5.28 1.24 -10.06
N ARG A 37 -5.75 2.44 -9.70
CA ARG A 37 -6.57 3.28 -10.59
C ARG A 37 -5.86 3.63 -11.90
N ARG A 38 -4.54 3.86 -11.84
CA ARG A 38 -3.72 4.16 -13.03
C ARG A 38 -3.53 2.92 -13.91
N LEU A 39 -3.37 1.73 -13.31
CA LEU A 39 -3.30 0.48 -14.04
C LEU A 39 -4.61 0.19 -14.78
N VAL A 40 -5.77 0.33 -14.12
CA VAL A 40 -7.08 0.17 -14.77
C VAL A 40 -7.23 1.11 -15.97
N ARG A 41 -6.77 2.36 -15.86
CA ARG A 41 -6.78 3.31 -16.99
C ARG A 41 -5.88 2.86 -18.13
N ILE A 42 -4.68 2.36 -17.83
CA ILE A 42 -3.73 1.85 -18.83
C ILE A 42 -4.31 0.61 -19.52
N GLU A 43 -4.88 -0.33 -18.76
CA GLU A 43 -5.58 -1.50 -19.28
C GLU A 43 -6.67 -1.08 -20.27
N THR A 44 -7.52 -0.13 -19.89
CA THR A 44 -8.58 0.40 -20.75
C THR A 44 -8.04 0.99 -22.05
N VAL A 45 -6.99 1.83 -21.98
CA VAL A 45 -6.38 2.44 -23.18
C VAL A 45 -5.78 1.37 -24.10
N ILE A 46 -5.16 0.35 -23.53
CA ILE A 46 -4.60 -0.75 -24.33
C ILE A 46 -5.72 -1.57 -24.96
N GLU A 47 -6.80 -1.87 -24.24
CA GLU A 47 -7.94 -2.63 -24.75
C GLU A 47 -8.64 -1.93 -25.92
N ILE A 48 -8.83 -0.62 -25.86
CA ILE A 48 -9.45 0.13 -26.96
C ILE A 48 -8.55 0.29 -28.19
N THR A 49 -7.23 0.21 -28.02
CA THR A 49 -6.25 0.37 -29.10
C THR A 49 -5.87 -0.95 -29.76
N ARG A 50 -6.08 -2.07 -29.07
CA ARG A 50 -5.74 -3.39 -29.57
C ARG A 50 -6.84 -3.93 -30.49
N SER A 51 -6.45 -4.39 -31.67
CA SER A 51 -7.38 -4.90 -32.69
C SER A 51 -7.75 -6.37 -32.52
N ASP A 52 -7.10 -7.10 -31.60
CA ASP A 52 -7.28 -8.54 -31.38
C ASP A 52 -8.38 -8.87 -30.35
N GLY A 53 -8.97 -7.85 -29.71
CA GLY A 53 -10.04 -8.02 -28.71
C GLY A 53 -9.60 -8.68 -27.39
N ALA A 54 -8.29 -8.82 -27.13
CA ALA A 54 -7.80 -9.43 -25.91
C ALA A 54 -7.89 -8.46 -24.70
N THR A 55 -8.39 -8.96 -23.57
CA THR A 55 -8.41 -8.24 -22.28
C THR A 55 -7.03 -8.22 -21.65
N LEU A 56 -6.58 -7.06 -21.16
CA LEU A 56 -5.32 -6.92 -20.43
C LEU A 56 -5.63 -6.74 -18.94
N ARG A 57 -5.02 -7.57 -18.08
CA ARG A 57 -5.16 -7.49 -16.62
C ARG A 57 -3.78 -7.46 -15.98
N ILE A 58 -3.37 -6.28 -15.53
CA ILE A 58 -2.14 -6.01 -14.80
C ILE A 58 -2.46 -5.82 -13.31
N GLY A 59 -3.57 -5.14 -12.98
CA GLY A 59 -3.97 -4.83 -11.59
C GLY A 59 -4.59 -6.00 -10.83
N ARG A 60 -5.09 -7.03 -11.53
CA ARG A 60 -5.58 -8.27 -10.92
C ARG A 60 -4.68 -9.43 -11.29
N ASP A 61 -4.00 -9.99 -10.29
CA ASP A 61 -3.53 -11.37 -10.36
C ASP A 61 -4.77 -12.30 -10.31
N PRO A 62 -5.03 -13.13 -11.34
CA PRO A 62 -6.12 -14.10 -11.32
C PRO A 62 -5.95 -15.17 -10.22
N GLU A 63 -4.75 -15.35 -9.65
CA GLU A 63 -4.48 -16.29 -8.56
C GLU A 63 -4.60 -15.66 -7.17
N ASN A 64 -4.55 -14.33 -7.06
CA ASN A 64 -4.68 -13.63 -5.79
C ASN A 64 -6.14 -13.24 -5.54
N LYS A 65 -6.96 -14.25 -5.18
CA LYS A 65 -8.28 -14.02 -4.58
C LYS A 65 -8.12 -13.41 -3.19
N PRO A 66 -9.09 -12.61 -2.70
CA PRO A 66 -9.06 -12.04 -1.35
C PRO A 66 -8.89 -13.11 -0.27
#